data_AF-A0A9P5ZI57-F1
#
_entry.id   AF-A0A9P5ZI57-F1
#
_cell.length_a   1.000
_cell.length_b   1.000
_cell.length_c   1.000
_cell.angle_alpha   90.00
_cell.angle_beta   90.00
_cell.angle_gamma   90.00
#
_symmetry.space_group_name_H-M   'P 1'
#
loop_
_entity.id
_entity.type
_entity.pdbx_description
1 polymer ?
#
loop_
_entity_poly.entity_id
_entity_poly.type
_entity_poly.pdbx_seq_one_letter_code
_entity_poly.pdbx_strand_id
1 'polypeptide(L)'
;MAATPSSAALPLGKYLASTEKKTRDKAIKNLAIFLSDSDNVISKPEMDKLWKGIFYCFWMSDKPLVQQALANELAEMLLTITSTAASLAFLRGFWETTVREWNGIDRLRIDKYYMLIRRFINATFRLLMRSKWEKDSCEEYKLILTRQGGPLCPNDIRVPASLAYHIADIYVEELDKALASTTSPIPAPLGALFDPFFMLASHTPTSTTYKRIQSATFEPLFAALVSETDPEDEPRKSKRLRLSAEATYPHIAANACYVDSETEGRISGLVLKKMLLRRIFEIASQPDTRDSNRRKMYTLWKDAYDDEDLEE
;
A
#
# COMPACT_ATOMS: atom_id res chain seq x y z
N MET A 1 17.08 25.44 38.54
CA MET A 1 16.64 24.08 38.21
C MET A 1 15.50 24.19 37.23
N ALA A 2 15.79 24.02 35.95
CA ALA A 2 14.81 24.14 34.88
C ALA A 2 13.90 22.90 34.90
N ALA A 3 12.59 23.13 34.95
CA ALA A 3 11.61 22.08 34.84
C ALA A 3 11.77 21.36 33.49
N THR A 4 12.02 20.06 33.54
CA THR A 4 11.86 19.14 32.41
C THR A 4 10.46 19.31 31.82
N PRO A 5 10.30 19.48 30.49
CA PRO A 5 8.98 19.55 29.89
C PRO A 5 8.27 18.21 30.14
N SER A 6 7.09 18.29 30.75
CA SER A 6 6.18 17.18 30.95
C SER A 6 6.00 16.44 29.62
N SER A 7 6.27 15.14 29.57
CA SER A 7 5.74 14.34 28.48
C SER A 7 4.22 14.48 28.56
N ALA A 8 3.62 15.11 27.55
CA ALA A 8 2.18 15.18 27.45
C ALA A 8 1.71 13.77 27.05
N ALA A 9 1.70 12.86 28.02
CA ALA A 9 1.18 11.52 27.88
C ALA A 9 -0.31 11.66 27.61
N LEU A 10 -0.66 11.78 26.33
CA LEU A 10 -2.02 11.86 25.85
C LEU A 10 -2.82 10.70 26.44
N PRO A 11 -3.77 10.93 27.36
CA PRO A 11 -4.59 9.87 27.94
C PRO A 11 -5.68 9.41 26.95
N LEU A 12 -5.39 9.42 25.65
CA LEU A 12 -6.34 9.18 24.56
C LEU A 12 -6.84 7.73 24.54
N GLY A 13 -6.04 6.76 24.98
CA GLY A 13 -6.41 5.34 24.93
C GLY A 13 -7.76 5.04 25.60
N LYS A 14 -8.03 5.65 26.76
CA LYS A 14 -9.32 5.48 27.47
C LYS A 14 -10.48 6.15 26.73
N TYR A 15 -10.25 7.31 26.12
CA TYR A 15 -11.31 8.05 25.42
C TYR A 15 -11.63 7.45 24.04
N LEU A 16 -10.62 6.93 23.34
CA LEU A 16 -10.78 6.22 22.06
C LEU A 16 -11.58 4.93 22.21
N ALA A 17 -11.45 4.23 23.34
CA ALA A 17 -12.20 3.02 23.65
C ALA A 17 -13.54 3.27 24.37
N SER A 18 -13.98 4.53 24.52
CA SER A 18 -15.25 4.87 25.18
C SER A 18 -16.46 4.30 24.41
N THR A 19 -17.51 3.88 25.11
CA THR A 19 -18.79 3.49 24.49
C THR A 19 -19.52 4.69 23.87
N GLU A 20 -19.28 5.88 24.39
CA GLU A 20 -19.91 7.12 23.93
C GLU A 20 -19.27 7.66 22.64
N LYS A 21 -20.05 7.71 21.55
CA LYS A 21 -19.58 8.22 20.24
C LYS A 21 -18.99 9.62 20.36
N LYS A 22 -19.65 10.53 21.08
CA LYS A 22 -19.20 11.92 21.24
C LYS A 22 -17.81 12.00 21.88
N THR A 23 -17.53 11.12 22.85
CA THR A 23 -16.22 11.05 23.51
C THR A 23 -15.14 10.56 22.54
N ARG A 24 -15.45 9.54 21.73
CA ARG A 24 -14.53 9.03 20.70
C ARG A 24 -14.25 10.06 19.61
N ASP A 25 -15.29 10.71 19.07
CA ASP A 25 -15.14 11.76 18.06
C ASP A 25 -14.23 12.90 18.55
N LYS A 26 -14.42 13.34 19.80
CA LYS A 26 -13.57 14.38 20.40
C LYS A 26 -12.12 13.90 20.56
N ALA A 27 -11.91 12.64 20.94
CA ALA A 27 -10.58 12.05 21.06
C ALA A 27 -9.85 11.98 19.71
N ILE A 28 -10.54 11.59 18.64
CA ILE A 28 -10.01 11.56 17.28
C ILE A 28 -9.63 12.96 16.79
N LYS A 29 -10.47 13.96 17.02
CA LYS A 29 -10.16 15.37 16.67
C LYS A 29 -8.94 15.90 17.44
N ASN A 30 -8.88 15.64 18.74
CA ASN A 30 -7.74 16.04 19.56
C ASN A 30 -6.45 15.33 19.12
N LEU A 31 -6.56 14.07 18.70
CA LEU A 31 -5.44 13.31 18.15
C LEU A 31 -4.93 13.96 16.86
N ALA A 32 -5.81 14.30 15.93
CA ALA A 32 -5.42 14.97 14.68
C ALA A 32 -4.66 16.26 14.94
N ILE A 33 -5.13 17.08 15.91
CA ILE A 33 -4.45 18.32 16.32
C ILE A 33 -3.08 18.01 16.92
N PHE A 34 -2.99 17.06 17.85
CA PHE A 34 -1.73 16.69 18.48
C PHE A 34 -0.68 16.20 17.46
N LEU A 35 -1.11 15.36 16.52
CA LEU A 35 -0.24 14.79 15.49
C LEU A 35 0.19 15.83 14.43
N SER A 36 -0.54 16.92 14.27
CA SER A 36 -0.19 17.99 13.32
C SER A 36 1.00 18.84 13.79
N ASP A 37 1.28 18.84 15.09
CA ASP A 37 2.39 19.55 15.70
C ASP A 37 3.67 18.69 15.67
N SER A 38 4.71 19.22 15.01
CA SER A 38 5.96 18.51 14.73
C SER A 38 6.80 18.21 15.97
N ASP A 39 6.58 18.92 17.07
CA ASP A 39 7.35 18.74 18.31
C ASP A 39 6.89 17.51 19.09
N ASN A 40 5.71 16.96 18.73
CA ASN A 40 5.12 15.81 19.39
C ASN A 40 5.67 14.49 18.86
N VAL A 41 6.83 14.09 19.38
CA VAL A 41 7.42 12.78 19.11
C VAL A 41 6.75 11.70 19.95
N ILE A 42 6.13 10.71 19.30
CA ILE A 42 5.50 9.56 19.97
C ILE A 42 6.49 8.39 20.00
N SER A 43 6.79 7.88 21.19
CA SER A 43 7.63 6.69 21.32
C SER A 43 6.91 5.43 20.79
N LYS A 44 7.66 4.39 20.40
CA LYS A 44 7.07 3.15 19.89
C LYS A 44 6.03 2.52 20.83
N PRO A 45 6.27 2.39 22.16
CA PRO A 45 5.25 1.84 23.07
C PRO A 45 4.00 2.70 23.19
N GLU A 46 4.12 4.03 23.05
CA GLU A 46 2.98 4.94 23.06
C GLU A 46 2.19 4.85 21.74
N MET A 47 2.89 4.72 20.61
CA MET A 47 2.28 4.47 19.30
C MET A 47 1.47 3.16 19.30
N ASP A 48 1.97 2.11 19.94
CA ASP A 48 1.25 0.83 20.07
C ASP A 48 -0.03 0.97 20.91
N LYS A 49 0.04 1.70 22.02
CA LYS A 49 -1.13 1.99 22.86
C LYS A 49 -2.15 2.85 22.12
N LEU A 50 -1.68 3.85 21.39
CA LEU A 50 -2.49 4.74 20.58
C LEU A 50 -3.25 3.96 19.53
N TRP A 51 -2.55 3.16 18.71
CA TRP A 51 -3.19 2.38 17.65
C TRP A 51 -4.12 1.30 18.17
N LYS A 52 -3.82 0.68 19.31
CA LYS A 52 -4.79 -0.18 19.99
C LYS A 52 -6.07 0.59 20.31
N GLY A 53 -5.96 1.80 20.86
CA GLY A 53 -7.10 2.68 21.12
C GLY A 53 -7.89 3.01 19.85
N ILE A 54 -7.21 3.40 18.77
CA ILE A 54 -7.83 3.72 17.47
C ILE A 54 -8.54 2.49 16.88
N PHE A 55 -7.91 1.32 16.95
CA PHE A 55 -8.49 0.07 16.43
C PHE A 55 -9.83 -0.23 17.09
N TYR A 56 -9.90 -0.15 18.43
CA TYR A 56 -11.15 -0.37 19.16
C TYR A 56 -12.13 0.81 19.04
N CYS A 57 -11.66 2.03 18.77
CA CYS A 57 -12.52 3.15 18.39
C CYS A 57 -13.29 2.83 17.09
N PHE A 58 -12.58 2.33 16.07
CA PHE A 58 -13.17 1.91 14.80
C PHE A 58 -14.02 0.65 14.95
N TRP A 59 -13.64 -0.28 15.84
CA TRP A 59 -14.42 -1.46 16.19
C TRP A 59 -15.84 -1.11 16.66
N MET A 60 -15.99 -0.05 17.47
CA MET A 60 -17.26 0.44 18.01
C MET A 60 -18.09 1.29 17.03
N SER A 61 -17.63 1.47 15.79
CA SER A 61 -18.36 2.20 14.75
C SER A 61 -19.23 1.24 13.93
N ASP A 62 -20.55 1.28 14.16
CA ASP A 62 -21.50 0.33 13.57
C ASP A 62 -22.33 0.92 12.40
N LYS A 63 -22.47 2.25 12.34
CA LYS A 63 -23.27 2.90 11.27
C LYS A 63 -22.43 3.07 10.00
N PRO A 64 -22.90 2.63 8.80
CA PRO A 64 -22.09 2.67 7.57
C PRO A 64 -21.49 4.03 7.23
N LEU A 65 -22.28 5.11 7.28
CA LEU A 65 -21.78 6.47 7.01
C LEU A 65 -20.75 6.95 8.05
N VAL A 66 -20.90 6.51 9.31
CA VAL A 66 -19.93 6.82 10.37
C VAL A 66 -18.63 6.04 10.15
N GLN A 67 -18.71 4.79 9.72
CA GLN A 67 -17.52 4.00 9.37
C GLN A 67 -16.75 4.64 8.21
N GLN A 68 -17.44 5.06 7.15
CA GLN A 68 -16.81 5.71 6.00
C GLN A 68 -16.13 7.02 6.40
N ALA A 69 -16.84 7.89 7.14
CA ALA A 69 -16.30 9.15 7.59
C ALA A 69 -15.08 8.96 8.50
N LEU A 70 -15.16 8.04 9.47
CA LEU A 70 -14.05 7.78 10.40
C LEU A 70 -12.85 7.14 9.68
N ALA A 71 -13.07 6.23 8.72
CA ALA A 71 -11.97 5.66 7.95
C ALA A 71 -11.23 6.71 7.12
N ASN A 72 -11.98 7.64 6.51
CA ASN A 72 -11.38 8.78 5.81
C ASN A 72 -10.61 9.68 6.79
N GLU A 73 -11.22 10.07 7.92
CA GLU A 73 -10.58 10.92 8.92
C GLU A 73 -9.28 10.31 9.45
N LEU A 74 -9.26 9.01 9.75
CA LEU A 74 -8.07 8.29 10.21
C LEU A 74 -6.97 8.23 9.14
N ALA A 75 -7.31 7.95 7.89
CA ALA A 75 -6.33 7.85 6.80
C ALA A 75 -5.74 9.23 6.44
N GLU A 76 -6.57 10.27 6.39
CA GLU A 76 -6.14 11.64 6.10
C GLU A 76 -5.19 12.20 7.17
N MET A 77 -5.16 11.64 8.38
CA MET A 77 -4.16 12.02 9.39
C MET A 77 -2.72 11.88 8.88
N LEU A 78 -2.46 10.91 7.99
CA LEU A 78 -1.14 10.76 7.35
C LEU A 78 -0.73 12.02 6.58
N LEU A 79 -1.69 12.74 6.03
CA LEU A 79 -1.51 13.93 5.21
C LEU A 79 -1.56 15.22 6.03
N THR A 80 -2.17 15.21 7.21
CA THR A 80 -2.17 16.37 8.14
C THR A 80 -0.93 16.44 9.01
N ILE A 81 -0.28 15.30 9.29
CA ILE A 81 1.02 15.27 9.96
C ILE A 81 2.06 15.97 9.08
N THR A 82 2.77 16.93 9.64
CA THR A 82 3.72 17.81 8.94
C THR A 82 5.00 17.08 8.54
N SER A 83 5.55 16.26 9.43
CA SER A 83 6.75 15.46 9.17
C SER A 83 6.42 14.14 8.46
N THR A 84 7.00 13.91 7.28
CA THR A 84 6.86 12.63 6.56
C THR A 84 7.33 11.45 7.39
N ALA A 85 8.42 11.60 8.16
CA ALA A 85 8.91 10.54 9.04
C ALA A 85 7.89 10.22 10.16
N ALA A 86 7.23 11.23 10.73
CA ALA A 86 6.17 11.00 11.71
C ALA A 86 4.92 10.36 11.08
N SER A 87 4.54 10.76 9.86
CA SER A 87 3.47 10.09 9.09
C SER A 87 3.77 8.61 8.85
N LEU A 88 5.01 8.29 8.44
CA LEU A 88 5.45 6.91 8.22
C LEU A 88 5.51 6.10 9.52
N ALA A 89 5.92 6.72 10.64
CA ALA A 89 5.85 6.07 11.96
C ALA A 89 4.40 5.79 12.39
N PHE A 90 3.46 6.70 12.12
CA PHE A 90 2.04 6.49 12.34
C PHE A 90 1.49 5.36 11.46
N LEU A 91 1.85 5.33 10.17
CA LEU A 91 1.52 4.24 9.23
C LEU A 91 2.09 2.89 9.68
N ARG A 92 3.32 2.85 10.20
CA ARG A 92 3.93 1.64 10.77
C ARG A 92 3.06 1.08 11.90
N GLY A 93 2.64 1.94 12.83
CA GLY A 93 1.76 1.54 13.94
C GLY A 93 0.39 1.02 13.48
N PHE A 94 -0.17 1.59 12.40
CA PHE A 94 -1.39 1.11 11.76
C PHE A 94 -1.23 -0.34 11.30
N TRP A 95 -0.18 -0.62 10.52
CA TRP A 95 0.05 -1.95 9.96
C TRP A 95 0.35 -2.99 11.03
N GLU A 96 1.23 -2.68 11.98
CA GLU A 96 1.58 -3.60 13.06
C GLU A 96 0.35 -3.93 13.94
N THR A 97 -0.52 -2.95 14.19
CA THR A 97 -1.77 -3.19 14.91
C THR A 97 -2.77 -3.98 14.08
N THR A 98 -2.90 -3.67 12.79
CA THR A 98 -3.78 -4.41 11.87
C THR A 98 -3.38 -5.87 11.80
N VAL A 99 -2.09 -6.17 11.60
CA VAL A 99 -1.57 -7.55 11.60
C VAL A 99 -1.85 -8.27 12.92
N ARG A 100 -1.60 -7.60 14.06
CA ARG A 100 -1.80 -8.18 15.39
C ARG A 100 -3.26 -8.56 15.66
N GLU A 101 -4.21 -7.70 15.26
CA GLU A 101 -5.62 -7.87 15.59
C GLU A 101 -6.44 -8.55 14.48
N TRP A 102 -5.88 -8.76 13.27
CA TRP A 102 -6.63 -9.23 12.08
C TRP A 102 -7.44 -10.49 12.32
N ASN A 103 -6.82 -11.52 12.91
CA ASN A 103 -7.47 -12.79 13.20
C ASN A 103 -8.59 -12.69 14.25
N GLY A 104 -8.63 -11.61 15.03
CA GLY A 104 -9.67 -11.33 16.00
C GLY A 104 -10.91 -10.64 15.40
N ILE A 105 -10.85 -10.18 14.14
CA ILE A 105 -11.97 -9.51 13.47
C ILE A 105 -12.99 -10.55 13.03
N ASP A 106 -14.22 -10.43 13.53
CA ASP A 106 -15.31 -11.31 13.13
C ASP A 106 -15.89 -10.92 11.75
N ARG A 107 -16.64 -11.87 11.17
CA ARG A 107 -17.22 -11.73 9.83
C ARG A 107 -18.13 -10.50 9.65
N LEU A 108 -18.80 -10.02 10.70
CA LEU A 108 -19.71 -8.87 10.59
C LEU A 108 -18.95 -7.54 10.54
N ARG A 109 -17.66 -7.54 10.92
CA ARG A 109 -16.82 -6.34 10.99
C ARG A 109 -15.78 -6.26 9.89
N ILE A 110 -15.48 -7.35 9.20
CA ILE A 110 -14.35 -7.41 8.28
C ILE A 110 -14.43 -6.37 7.15
N ASP A 111 -15.63 -6.11 6.60
CA ASP A 111 -15.81 -5.22 5.46
C ASP A 111 -15.38 -3.77 5.76
N LYS A 112 -15.66 -3.26 6.96
CA LYS A 112 -15.21 -1.91 7.33
C LYS A 112 -13.69 -1.83 7.50
N TYR A 113 -13.03 -2.92 7.89
CA TYR A 113 -11.57 -2.97 7.97
C TYR A 113 -10.92 -3.09 6.59
N TYR A 114 -11.54 -3.81 5.65
CA TYR A 114 -11.13 -3.79 4.24
C TYR A 114 -11.21 -2.37 3.65
N MET A 115 -12.29 -1.64 3.94
CA MET A 115 -12.42 -0.24 3.55
C MET A 115 -11.36 0.64 4.22
N LEU A 116 -11.10 0.45 5.51
CA LEU A 116 -10.07 1.20 6.24
C LEU A 116 -8.69 1.03 5.59
N ILE A 117 -8.30 -0.22 5.30
CA ILE A 117 -7.04 -0.53 4.61
C ILE A 117 -6.96 0.18 3.25
N ARG A 118 -8.04 0.15 2.47
CA ARG A 118 -8.11 0.84 1.17
C ARG A 118 -7.84 2.34 1.32
N ARG A 119 -8.40 2.99 2.35
CA ARG A 119 -8.15 4.42 2.63
C ARG A 119 -6.70 4.69 3.04
N PHE A 120 -6.12 3.84 3.89
CA PHE A 120 -4.73 3.98 4.31
C PHE A 120 -3.72 3.79 3.17
N ILE A 121 -3.96 2.83 2.27
CA ILE A 121 -3.11 2.64 1.08
C ILE A 121 -3.16 3.88 0.17
N ASN A 122 -4.35 4.39 -0.14
CA ASN A 122 -4.51 5.60 -0.95
C ASN A 122 -3.82 6.83 -0.31
N ALA A 123 -4.07 7.07 0.98
CA ALA A 123 -3.45 8.16 1.72
C ALA A 123 -1.92 8.02 1.81
N THR A 124 -1.40 6.79 1.83
CA THR A 124 0.05 6.53 1.78
C THR A 124 0.64 6.93 0.44
N PHE A 125 0.00 6.62 -0.69
CA PHE A 125 0.48 7.08 -1.99
C PHE A 125 0.46 8.61 -2.07
N ARG A 126 -0.60 9.25 -1.60
CA ARG A 126 -0.67 10.73 -1.55
C ARG A 126 0.40 11.33 -0.62
N LEU A 127 0.76 10.65 0.47
CA LEU A 127 1.85 11.04 1.35
C LEU A 127 3.20 10.97 0.63
N LEU A 128 3.47 9.87 -0.06
CA LEU A 128 4.71 9.69 -0.82
C LEU A 128 4.80 10.69 -1.98
N MET A 129 3.67 10.99 -2.65
CA MET A 129 3.60 12.05 -3.66
C MET A 129 3.91 13.44 -3.07
N ARG A 130 3.37 13.75 -1.88
CA ARG A 130 3.67 15.00 -1.16
C ARG A 130 5.16 15.11 -0.82
N SER A 131 5.81 14.00 -0.48
CA SER A 131 7.27 13.92 -0.31
C SER A 131 8.02 13.70 -1.62
N LYS A 132 7.39 13.95 -2.78
CA LYS A 132 7.99 13.85 -4.12
C LYS A 132 8.64 12.49 -4.42
N TRP A 133 8.07 11.43 -3.87
CA TRP A 133 8.59 10.07 -3.98
C TRP A 133 10.03 9.90 -3.51
N GLU A 134 10.47 10.72 -2.56
CA GLU A 134 11.82 10.65 -1.98
C GLU A 134 12.21 9.21 -1.65
N LYS A 135 13.42 8.82 -2.10
CA LYS A 135 13.92 7.45 -2.02
C LYS A 135 13.84 6.88 -0.61
N ASP A 136 14.22 7.66 0.39
CA ASP A 136 14.21 7.24 1.80
C ASP A 136 12.78 6.99 2.31
N SER A 137 11.82 7.81 1.87
CA SER A 137 10.40 7.63 2.20
C SER A 137 9.81 6.38 1.52
N CYS A 138 10.15 6.12 0.26
CA CYS A 138 9.75 4.92 -0.46
C CYS A 138 10.38 3.65 0.14
N GLU A 139 11.66 3.72 0.53
CA GLU A 139 12.37 2.62 1.20
C GLU A 139 11.74 2.32 2.56
N GLU A 140 11.48 3.35 3.38
CA GLU A 140 10.83 3.16 4.67
C GLU A 140 9.42 2.56 4.52
N TYR A 141 8.65 2.99 3.52
CA TYR A 141 7.36 2.37 3.20
C TYR A 141 7.49 0.89 2.80
N LYS A 142 8.46 0.55 1.95
CA LYS A 142 8.78 -0.85 1.62
C LYS A 142 9.09 -1.66 2.88
N LEU A 143 9.87 -1.10 3.81
CA LEU A 143 10.21 -1.74 5.07
C LEU A 143 8.99 -1.89 6.00
N ILE A 144 8.07 -0.93 6.02
CA ILE A 144 6.81 -1.02 6.76
C ILE A 144 5.97 -2.20 6.26
N LEU A 145 5.93 -2.44 4.95
CA LEU A 145 5.15 -3.54 4.37
C LEU A 145 5.78 -4.92 4.58
N THR A 146 7.11 -5.03 4.51
CA THR A 146 7.82 -6.30 4.36
C THR A 146 8.49 -6.82 5.63
N ARG A 147 8.83 -5.96 6.59
CA ARG A 147 9.43 -6.38 7.86
C ARG A 147 8.41 -7.08 8.75
N GLN A 148 8.89 -7.72 9.81
CA GLN A 148 8.04 -8.35 10.83
C GLN A 148 7.00 -7.36 11.38
N GLY A 149 5.73 -7.78 11.45
CA GLY A 149 4.60 -6.89 11.75
C GLY A 149 4.01 -6.14 10.54
N GLY A 150 4.68 -6.18 9.38
CA GLY A 150 4.16 -5.68 8.12
C GLY A 150 3.22 -6.67 7.43
N PRO A 151 2.21 -6.20 6.69
CA PRO A 151 1.15 -7.04 6.12
C PRO A 151 1.59 -7.91 4.93
N LEU A 152 2.79 -7.69 4.38
CA LEU A 152 3.35 -8.46 3.27
C LEU A 152 4.60 -9.25 3.69
N CYS A 153 4.84 -9.42 5.00
CA CYS A 153 5.97 -10.19 5.49
C CYS A 153 5.77 -11.70 5.22
N PRO A 154 6.59 -12.36 4.38
CA PRO A 154 6.38 -13.76 4.01
C PRO A 154 6.65 -14.75 5.16
N ASN A 155 7.46 -14.34 6.14
CA ASN A 155 7.96 -15.20 7.21
C ASN A 155 7.27 -14.96 8.57
N ASP A 156 6.33 -14.00 8.64
CA ASP A 156 5.59 -13.73 9.87
C ASP A 156 4.28 -14.52 9.89
N ILE A 157 4.24 -15.60 10.67
CA ILE A 157 3.07 -16.48 10.80
C ILE A 157 1.80 -15.77 11.29
N ARG A 158 1.94 -14.57 11.88
CA ARG A 158 0.81 -13.78 12.36
C ARG A 158 0.10 -13.08 11.21
N VAL A 159 0.76 -12.88 10.07
CA VAL A 159 0.22 -12.21 8.88
C VAL A 159 -0.71 -13.16 8.14
N PRO A 160 -2.03 -12.91 8.15
CA PRO A 160 -2.97 -13.83 7.51
C PRO A 160 -2.98 -13.59 6.01
N ALA A 161 -3.07 -14.66 5.22
CA ALA A 161 -3.03 -14.56 3.76
C ALA A 161 -4.12 -13.64 3.19
N SER A 162 -5.30 -13.61 3.82
CA SER A 162 -6.41 -12.73 3.42
C SER A 162 -6.06 -11.24 3.46
N LEU A 163 -5.18 -10.82 4.37
CA LEU A 163 -4.71 -9.44 4.44
C LEU A 163 -3.86 -9.10 3.22
N ALA A 164 -2.88 -9.95 2.89
CA ALA A 164 -2.05 -9.79 1.71
C ALA A 164 -2.86 -9.83 0.42
N TYR A 165 -3.91 -10.66 0.35
CA TYR A 165 -4.78 -10.77 -0.83
C TYR A 165 -5.55 -9.48 -1.06
N HIS A 166 -6.17 -8.94 0.00
CA HIS A 166 -6.89 -7.68 -0.11
C HIS A 166 -5.98 -6.52 -0.52
N ILE A 167 -4.75 -6.47 0.00
CA ILE A 167 -3.78 -5.45 -0.40
C ILE A 167 -3.44 -5.62 -1.89
N ALA A 168 -3.14 -6.84 -2.34
CA ALA A 168 -2.85 -7.13 -3.75
C ALA A 168 -4.00 -6.72 -4.68
N ASP A 169 -5.25 -6.92 -4.26
CA ASP A 169 -6.46 -6.61 -5.04
C ASP A 169 -6.68 -5.13 -5.28
N ILE A 170 -6.23 -4.28 -4.36
CA ILE A 170 -6.56 -2.85 -4.39
C ILE A 170 -5.35 -1.97 -4.70
N TYR A 171 -4.13 -2.51 -4.67
CA TYR A 171 -2.90 -1.71 -4.72
C TYR A 171 -2.78 -0.88 -6.00
N VAL A 172 -2.95 -1.52 -7.15
CA VAL A 172 -2.84 -0.86 -8.47
C VAL A 172 -3.96 0.18 -8.64
N GLU A 173 -5.18 -0.18 -8.26
CA GLU A 173 -6.35 0.70 -8.32
C GLU A 173 -6.18 1.95 -7.43
N GLU A 174 -5.67 1.80 -6.21
CA GLU A 174 -5.48 2.94 -5.30
C GLU A 174 -4.27 3.80 -5.66
N LEU A 175 -3.23 3.24 -6.29
CA LEU A 175 -2.13 4.03 -6.86
C LEU A 175 -2.63 4.90 -8.01
N ASP A 176 -3.37 4.31 -8.96
CA ASP A 176 -3.93 5.04 -10.10
C ASP A 176 -4.86 6.18 -9.65
N LYS A 177 -5.74 5.92 -8.68
CA LYS A 177 -6.60 6.95 -8.06
C LYS A 177 -5.80 8.06 -7.37
N ALA A 178 -4.71 7.72 -6.69
CA ALA A 178 -3.87 8.72 -6.06
C ALA A 178 -3.22 9.63 -7.11
N LEU A 179 -2.72 9.05 -8.21
CA LEU A 179 -2.17 9.79 -9.34
C LEU A 179 -3.22 10.67 -10.03
N ALA A 180 -4.46 10.19 -10.14
CA ALA A 180 -5.58 10.97 -10.68
C ALA A 180 -5.91 12.23 -9.86
N SER A 181 -5.60 12.22 -8.55
CA SER A 181 -5.95 13.29 -7.62
C SER A 181 -5.03 14.51 -7.66
N THR A 182 -3.96 14.48 -8.45
CA THR A 182 -3.01 15.59 -8.60
C THR A 182 -2.94 16.09 -10.04
N THR A 183 -2.78 17.41 -10.20
CA THR A 183 -2.77 18.08 -11.51
C THR A 183 -1.41 18.02 -12.20
N SER A 184 -0.33 17.74 -11.48
CA SER A 184 1.03 17.60 -12.03
C SER A 184 1.82 16.59 -11.18
N PRO A 185 1.51 15.28 -11.29
CA PRO A 185 2.22 14.27 -10.53
C PRO A 185 3.68 14.22 -11.00
N ILE A 186 4.62 14.18 -10.06
CA ILE A 186 5.96 13.68 -10.35
C ILE A 186 5.81 12.16 -10.67
N PRO A 187 6.54 11.61 -11.65
CA PRO A 187 6.39 10.21 -12.07
C PRO A 187 6.49 9.22 -10.90
N ALA A 188 5.58 8.24 -10.82
CA ALA A 188 5.60 7.24 -9.76
C ALA A 188 6.73 6.22 -9.93
N PRO A 189 7.59 5.96 -8.93
CA PRO A 189 8.71 5.02 -9.05
C PRO A 189 8.22 3.58 -8.85
N LEU A 190 7.77 2.94 -9.94
CA LEU A 190 7.11 1.63 -9.87
C LEU A 190 8.04 0.52 -9.35
N GLY A 191 9.35 0.60 -9.60
CA GLY A 191 10.31 -0.36 -9.08
C GLY A 191 10.29 -0.40 -7.55
N ALA A 192 10.35 0.77 -6.91
CA ALA A 192 10.29 0.88 -5.44
C ALA A 192 8.91 0.50 -4.88
N LEU A 193 7.83 0.93 -5.52
CA LEU A 193 6.47 0.70 -5.04
C LEU A 193 6.01 -0.76 -5.16
N PHE A 194 6.51 -1.52 -6.13
CA PHE A 194 6.11 -2.91 -6.37
C PHE A 194 7.10 -3.95 -5.84
N ASP A 195 8.31 -3.55 -5.43
CA ASP A 195 9.30 -4.43 -4.78
C ASP A 195 8.71 -5.26 -3.61
N PRO A 196 7.83 -4.73 -2.72
CA PRO A 196 7.18 -5.53 -1.69
C PRO A 196 6.44 -6.78 -2.22
N PHE A 197 5.79 -6.67 -3.38
CA PHE A 197 5.05 -7.78 -3.99
C PHE A 197 5.99 -8.76 -4.68
N PHE A 198 7.08 -8.30 -5.28
CA PHE A 198 8.09 -9.18 -5.84
C PHE A 198 8.76 -10.02 -4.74
N MET A 199 9.10 -9.38 -3.60
CA MET A 199 9.64 -10.06 -2.42
C MET A 199 8.63 -11.05 -1.81
N LEU A 200 7.35 -10.67 -1.69
CA LEU A 200 6.34 -11.62 -1.21
C LEU A 200 6.16 -12.80 -2.18
N ALA A 201 6.17 -12.55 -3.50
CA ALA A 201 6.04 -13.59 -4.51
C ALA A 201 7.22 -14.57 -4.49
N SER A 202 8.45 -14.12 -4.26
CA SER A 202 9.63 -14.98 -4.20
C SER A 202 9.63 -15.89 -2.97
N HIS A 203 9.17 -15.40 -1.82
CA HIS A 203 9.27 -16.11 -0.54
C HIS A 203 7.96 -16.73 -0.02
N THR A 204 6.81 -16.45 -0.64
CA THR A 204 5.54 -16.98 -0.13
C THR A 204 5.52 -18.52 -0.13
N PRO A 205 5.08 -19.17 0.97
CA PRO A 205 5.08 -20.63 1.06
C PRO A 205 3.94 -21.28 0.27
N THR A 206 2.89 -20.53 -0.10
CA THR A 206 1.69 -21.10 -0.73
C THR A 206 1.55 -20.67 -2.18
N SER A 207 1.22 -21.64 -3.04
CA SER A 207 0.99 -21.34 -4.46
C SER A 207 -0.22 -20.44 -4.70
N THR A 208 -1.21 -20.47 -3.80
CA THR A 208 -2.41 -19.62 -3.89
C THR A 208 -2.05 -18.14 -3.72
N THR A 209 -1.17 -17.82 -2.75
CA THR A 209 -0.70 -16.44 -2.54
C THR A 209 0.06 -15.93 -3.75
N TYR A 210 0.98 -16.73 -4.30
CA TYR A 210 1.68 -16.38 -5.53
C TYR A 210 0.70 -16.07 -6.67
N LYS A 211 -0.25 -16.98 -6.93
CA LYS A 211 -1.25 -16.80 -8.00
C LYS A 211 -2.08 -15.54 -7.79
N ARG A 212 -2.44 -15.23 -6.54
CA ARG A 212 -3.21 -14.02 -6.23
C ARG A 212 -2.41 -12.76 -6.56
N ILE A 213 -1.16 -12.67 -6.09
CA ILE A 213 -0.26 -11.53 -6.38
C ILE A 213 -0.07 -11.36 -7.89
N GLN A 214 0.18 -12.45 -8.61
CA GLN A 214 0.32 -12.41 -10.05
C GLN A 214 -0.95 -11.84 -10.72
N SER A 215 -2.12 -12.42 -10.43
CA SER A 215 -3.38 -12.04 -11.08
C SER A 215 -3.94 -10.67 -10.68
N ALA A 216 -3.65 -10.21 -9.46
CA ALA A 216 -4.24 -9.01 -8.90
C ALA A 216 -3.30 -7.79 -8.97
N THR A 217 -1.99 -8.02 -9.07
CA THR A 217 -0.99 -6.96 -9.02
C THR A 217 -0.11 -6.92 -10.26
N PHE A 218 0.48 -8.06 -10.68
CA PHE A 218 1.42 -8.06 -11.80
C PHE A 218 0.71 -7.94 -13.15
N GLU A 219 -0.26 -8.81 -13.42
CA GLU A 219 -1.02 -8.80 -14.67
C GLU A 219 -1.73 -7.45 -14.91
N PRO A 220 -2.43 -6.84 -13.93
CA PRO A 220 -3.09 -5.56 -14.16
C PRO A 220 -2.11 -4.39 -14.31
N LEU A 221 -0.97 -4.41 -13.61
CA LEU A 221 0.09 -3.43 -13.80
C LEU A 221 0.68 -3.50 -15.22
N PHE A 222 1.07 -4.69 -15.67
CA PHE A 222 1.66 -4.87 -17.00
C PHE A 222 0.67 -4.56 -18.11
N ALA A 223 -0.60 -4.92 -17.94
CA ALA A 223 -1.65 -4.54 -18.89
C ALA A 223 -1.79 -3.02 -19.03
N ALA A 224 -1.74 -2.26 -17.92
CA ALA A 224 -1.79 -0.81 -17.97
C ALA A 224 -0.57 -0.20 -18.67
N LEU A 225 0.62 -0.78 -18.50
CA LEU A 225 1.85 -0.30 -19.15
C LEU A 225 1.90 -0.60 -20.66
N VAL A 226 1.15 -1.59 -21.15
CA VAL A 226 1.04 -1.88 -22.60
C VAL A 226 -0.01 -1.02 -23.28
N SER A 227 -1.07 -0.61 -22.58
CA SER A 227 -2.18 0.18 -23.12
C SER A 227 -1.81 1.60 -23.60
N GLU A 228 -0.54 2.02 -23.50
CA GLU A 228 -0.04 3.31 -24.01
C GLU A 228 0.19 3.34 -25.53
N THR A 229 -0.06 2.27 -26.27
CA THR A 229 0.07 2.26 -27.74
C THR A 229 -0.75 3.39 -28.36
N ASP A 230 -0.08 4.23 -29.15
CA ASP A 230 -0.66 5.34 -29.92
C ASP A 230 -1.91 4.89 -30.70
N PRO A 231 -2.91 5.78 -30.91
CA PRO A 231 -4.20 5.44 -31.50
C PRO A 231 -4.19 4.98 -32.97
N GLU A 232 -3.02 4.72 -33.58
CA GLU A 232 -2.90 4.30 -34.98
C GLU A 232 -2.83 2.78 -35.21
N ASP A 233 -2.57 1.96 -34.18
CA ASP A 233 -2.47 0.50 -34.32
C ASP A 233 -3.53 -0.24 -33.47
N GLU A 234 -4.78 -0.32 -33.96
CA GLU A 234 -5.74 -1.33 -33.49
C GLU A 234 -5.80 -2.53 -34.45
N PRO A 235 -5.31 -3.73 -34.06
CA PRO A 235 -5.84 -4.98 -34.57
C PRO A 235 -6.87 -5.58 -33.61
N ARG A 236 -8.06 -5.78 -34.19
CA ARG A 236 -9.25 -6.56 -33.78
C ARG A 236 -9.15 -7.42 -32.50
N LYS A 237 -9.89 -6.97 -31.48
CA LYS A 237 -10.17 -7.65 -30.20
C LYS A 237 -10.81 -9.04 -30.38
N SER A 238 -10.13 -10.08 -29.88
CA SER A 238 -10.70 -11.41 -29.69
C SER A 238 -11.58 -11.45 -28.43
N LYS A 239 -12.85 -11.83 -28.59
CA LYS A 239 -13.86 -11.91 -27.52
C LYS A 239 -13.57 -13.08 -26.58
N ARG A 240 -12.97 -12.80 -25.41
CA ARG A 240 -13.18 -13.60 -24.19
C ARG A 240 -13.50 -12.67 -23.02
N LEU A 241 -14.80 -12.50 -22.77
CA LEU A 241 -15.35 -11.67 -21.70
C LEU A 241 -15.01 -12.28 -20.33
N ARG A 242 -14.03 -11.72 -19.63
CA ARG A 242 -13.91 -11.80 -18.15
C ARG A 242 -14.23 -10.40 -17.61
N LEU A 243 -15.17 -10.32 -16.68
CA LEU A 243 -15.66 -9.11 -16.00
C LEU A 243 -14.59 -8.30 -15.23
N SER A 244 -13.29 -8.58 -15.42
CA SER A 244 -12.14 -7.91 -14.81
C SER A 244 -11.22 -7.20 -15.83
N ALA A 245 -11.53 -7.26 -17.12
CA ALA A 245 -10.64 -6.83 -18.21
C ALA A 245 -10.80 -5.35 -18.65
N GLU A 246 -11.57 -4.54 -17.91
CA GLU A 246 -11.80 -3.12 -18.23
C GLU A 246 -11.13 -2.14 -17.25
N ALA A 247 -10.33 -2.62 -16.30
CA ALA A 247 -9.54 -1.74 -15.45
C ALA A 247 -8.33 -1.20 -16.22
N THR A 248 -8.54 -0.19 -17.05
CA THR A 248 -7.48 0.67 -17.55
C THR A 248 -6.98 1.53 -16.38
N TYR A 249 -5.68 1.52 -16.10
CA TYR A 249 -5.02 2.39 -15.11
C TYR A 249 -4.26 3.50 -15.85
N PRO A 250 -4.98 4.47 -16.45
CA PRO A 250 -4.39 5.44 -17.38
C PRO A 250 -3.40 6.38 -16.69
N HIS A 251 -3.53 6.63 -15.39
CA HIS A 251 -2.66 7.57 -14.68
C HIS A 251 -1.31 6.94 -14.33
N ILE A 252 -1.30 5.64 -14.03
CA ILE A 252 -0.05 4.87 -13.89
C ILE A 252 0.70 4.86 -15.23
N ALA A 253 0.00 4.53 -16.31
CA ALA A 253 0.57 4.48 -17.64
C ALA A 253 1.17 5.85 -18.01
N ALA A 254 0.36 6.91 -17.90
CA ALA A 254 0.73 8.24 -18.34
C ALA A 254 1.88 8.90 -17.55
N ASN A 255 2.18 8.47 -16.32
CA ASN A 255 3.13 9.17 -15.46
C ASN A 255 3.84 8.29 -14.43
N ALA A 256 4.70 7.41 -14.92
CA ALA A 256 5.55 6.53 -14.11
C ALA A 256 7.03 6.59 -14.51
N CYS A 257 7.88 6.21 -13.55
CA CYS A 257 9.31 5.95 -13.72
C CYS A 257 9.68 4.63 -13.01
N TYR A 258 10.95 4.24 -13.03
CA TYR A 258 11.38 2.97 -12.43
C TYR A 258 11.92 3.16 -11.01
N VAL A 259 12.91 4.02 -10.79
CA VAL A 259 13.57 4.20 -9.48
C VAL A 259 13.44 5.60 -8.93
N ASP A 260 13.88 6.60 -9.71
CA ASP A 260 14.11 7.94 -9.20
C ASP A 260 13.31 8.95 -10.03
N SER A 261 12.29 9.50 -9.39
CA SER A 261 11.35 10.38 -10.06
C SER A 261 11.90 11.77 -10.39
N GLU A 262 12.99 12.21 -9.75
CA GLU A 262 13.60 13.52 -10.02
C GLU A 262 14.57 13.45 -11.21
N THR A 263 15.24 12.31 -11.39
CA THR A 263 16.28 12.14 -12.42
C THR A 263 15.80 11.44 -13.69
N GLU A 264 14.89 10.46 -13.58
CA GLU A 264 14.47 9.66 -14.74
C GLU A 264 13.38 10.35 -15.58
N GLY A 265 12.57 11.21 -14.96
CA GLY A 265 11.35 11.72 -15.62
C GLY A 265 10.38 10.59 -15.98
N ARG A 266 9.44 10.86 -16.89
CA ARG A 266 8.50 9.84 -17.38
C ARG A 266 9.24 8.84 -18.28
N ILE A 267 9.02 7.55 -18.04
CA ILE A 267 9.49 6.46 -18.89
C ILE A 267 8.28 5.84 -19.61
N SER A 268 8.44 5.41 -20.85
CA SER A 268 7.37 4.74 -21.61
C SER A 268 6.94 3.43 -20.94
N GLY A 269 5.65 3.10 -21.02
CA GLY A 269 5.08 1.92 -20.37
C GLY A 269 5.77 0.61 -20.77
N LEU A 270 6.08 0.40 -22.06
CA LEU A 270 6.80 -0.79 -22.53
C LEU A 270 8.20 -0.92 -21.90
N VAL A 271 8.96 0.17 -21.80
CA VAL A 271 10.27 0.15 -21.17
C VAL A 271 10.14 -0.14 -19.67
N LEU A 272 9.16 0.46 -18.98
CA LEU A 272 8.89 0.16 -17.57
C LEU A 272 8.51 -1.31 -17.34
N LYS A 273 7.66 -1.88 -18.20
CA LYS A 273 7.31 -3.30 -18.17
C LYS A 273 8.58 -4.17 -18.25
N LYS A 274 9.48 -3.90 -19.20
CA LYS A 274 10.77 -4.61 -19.33
C LYS A 274 11.65 -4.48 -18.09
N MET A 275 11.75 -3.28 -17.52
CA MET A 275 12.55 -3.04 -16.30
C MET A 275 11.98 -3.81 -15.08
N LEU A 276 10.66 -3.80 -14.91
CA LEU A 276 9.98 -4.55 -13.83
C LEU A 276 10.10 -6.07 -14.01
N LEU A 277 9.96 -6.58 -15.24
CA LEU A 277 10.17 -8.00 -15.54
C LEU A 277 11.62 -8.42 -15.28
N ARG A 278 12.59 -7.57 -15.63
CA ARG A 278 13.99 -7.80 -15.28
C ARG A 278 14.19 -7.84 -13.76
N ARG A 279 13.53 -6.96 -13.00
CA ARG A 279 13.57 -7.01 -11.53
C ARG A 279 13.03 -8.33 -10.98
N ILE A 280 11.92 -8.83 -11.53
CA ILE A 280 11.36 -10.15 -11.19
C ILE A 280 12.39 -11.25 -11.48
N PHE A 281 13.06 -11.22 -12.63
CA PHE A 281 14.11 -12.17 -12.98
C PHE A 281 15.30 -12.12 -11.99
N GLU A 282 15.74 -10.92 -11.64
CA GLU A 282 16.84 -10.68 -10.69
C GLU A 282 16.53 -11.17 -9.27
N ILE A 283 15.27 -11.03 -8.83
CA ILE A 283 14.80 -11.60 -7.56
C ILE A 283 14.73 -13.13 -7.67
N ALA A 284 14.20 -13.64 -8.78
CA ALA A 284 14.10 -15.09 -9.01
C ALA A 284 15.46 -15.79 -9.03
N SER A 285 16.52 -15.11 -9.48
CA SER A 285 17.88 -15.65 -9.51
C SER A 285 18.54 -15.72 -8.12
N GLN A 286 18.05 -14.99 -7.12
CA GLN A 286 18.65 -14.99 -5.79
C GLN A 286 18.62 -16.37 -5.11
N PRO A 287 19.63 -16.73 -4.29
CA PRO A 287 19.69 -18.01 -3.60
C PRO A 287 18.56 -18.24 -2.59
N ASP A 288 18.00 -17.18 -2.00
CA ASP A 288 16.97 -17.21 -0.98
C ASP A 288 15.53 -17.28 -1.55
N THR A 289 15.37 -17.17 -2.88
CA THR A 289 14.09 -17.40 -3.54
C THR A 289 13.71 -18.87 -3.51
N ARG A 290 12.45 -19.15 -3.12
CA ARG A 290 11.92 -20.51 -3.05
C ARG A 290 11.84 -21.14 -4.44
N ASP A 291 12.32 -22.38 -4.58
CA ASP A 291 12.37 -23.09 -5.87
C ASP A 291 11.02 -23.18 -6.60
N SER A 292 9.93 -23.39 -5.86
CA SER A 292 8.58 -23.45 -6.42
C SER A 292 8.13 -22.12 -7.02
N ASN A 293 8.63 -21.00 -6.50
CA ASN A 293 8.29 -19.65 -6.94
C ASN A 293 9.25 -19.18 -8.03
N ARG A 294 10.55 -19.52 -7.93
CA ARG A 294 11.57 -19.30 -8.96
C ARG A 294 11.09 -19.71 -10.34
N ARG A 295 10.58 -20.94 -10.47
CA ARG A 295 10.05 -21.46 -11.74
C ARG A 295 8.93 -20.60 -12.31
N LYS A 296 7.99 -20.17 -11.46
CA LYS A 296 6.84 -19.35 -11.88
C LYS A 296 7.25 -17.93 -12.26
N MET A 297 8.23 -17.36 -11.57
CA MET A 297 8.76 -16.03 -11.88
C MET A 297 9.52 -16.04 -13.20
N TYR A 298 10.28 -17.10 -13.49
CA TYR A 298 10.90 -17.29 -14.80
C TYR A 298 9.87 -17.54 -15.90
N THR A 299 8.80 -18.30 -15.65
CA THR A 299 7.70 -18.44 -16.61
C THR A 299 7.08 -17.08 -16.92
N LEU A 300 6.75 -16.27 -15.89
CA LEU A 300 6.19 -14.93 -16.08
C LEU A 300 7.12 -14.01 -16.90
N TRP A 301 8.43 -14.06 -16.64
CA TRP A 301 9.42 -13.30 -17.40
C TRP A 301 9.51 -13.77 -18.86
N LYS A 302 9.52 -15.10 -19.08
CA LYS A 302 9.64 -15.68 -20.41
C LYS A 302 8.40 -15.44 -21.27
N ASP A 303 7.20 -15.67 -20.72
CA ASP A 303 5.94 -15.45 -21.43
C ASP A 303 5.85 -14.01 -21.94
N ALA A 304 6.32 -13.05 -21.14
CA ALA A 304 6.34 -11.64 -21.53
C ALA A 304 7.41 -11.27 -22.58
N TYR A 305 8.45 -12.09 -22.77
CA TYR A 305 9.48 -11.92 -23.80
C TYR A 305 9.03 -12.56 -25.12
N ASP A 306 8.44 -13.77 -25.03
CA ASP A 306 7.89 -14.48 -26.19
C ASP A 306 6.70 -13.73 -26.83
N ASP A 307 5.91 -12.98 -26.05
CA ASP A 307 4.84 -12.11 -26.56
C ASP A 307 5.38 -10.91 -27.36
N GLU A 308 6.60 -10.43 -27.11
CA GLU A 308 7.20 -9.28 -27.81
C GLU A 308 7.82 -9.68 -29.17
N ASP A 309 8.41 -10.87 -29.28
CA ASP A 309 8.95 -11.40 -30.55
C ASP A 309 7.84 -11.71 -31.59
N LEU A 310 6.57 -11.68 -31.19
CA LEU A 310 5.40 -11.86 -32.06
C LEU A 310 4.80 -10.55 -32.56
N GLU A 311 5.25 -9.40 -32.03
CA GLU A 311 4.79 -8.06 -32.40
C GLU A 311 5.80 -7.30 -33.31
N GLU A 312 6.97 -7.87 -33.60
CA GLU A 312 7.94 -7.43 -34.64
C GLU A 312 7.71 -8.13 -36.01
#